data_AF-A0A8B8CSZ1-F1
#
_entry.id   AF-A0A8B8CSZ1-F1
#
_cell.length_a   1.000
_cell.length_b   1.000
_cell.length_c   1.000
_cell.angle_alpha   90.00
_cell.angle_beta   90.00
_cell.angle_gamma   90.00
#
_symmetry.space_group_name_H-M   'P 1'
#
loop_
_entity.id
_entity.type
_entity.pdbx_description
1 polymer ?
#
loop_
_entity_poly.entity_id
_entity_poly.type
_entity_poly.pdbx_seq_one_letter_code
_entity_poly.pdbx_strand_id
1 'polypeptide(L)'
;MKMICVEPKNDEELLKALKRSFSSRSFLPLLKEELKCKIQCRRLSEGEDEMKVQFQEKKEYQLSEEEIQKRERRILQNRRSANKRKVKQKQYEEELLARIRRLENEVHRKEVEKKKLAHEKNVLCLIISNHDCRQDMNLGPSSGKLVSLLKQTSP
;
A
#
# COMPACT_ATOMS: atom_id res chain seq x y z
N MET A 1 37.09 -28.12 30.84
CA MET A 1 37.18 -27.02 29.85
C MET A 1 37.39 -25.72 30.60
N LYS A 2 38.58 -25.11 30.53
CA LYS A 2 38.80 -23.76 31.07
C LYS A 2 38.12 -22.78 30.13
N MET A 3 37.07 -22.11 30.60
CA MET A 3 36.53 -20.90 29.96
C MET A 3 37.64 -19.85 30.02
N ILE A 4 38.37 -19.67 28.92
CA ILE A 4 39.24 -18.50 28.79
C ILE A 4 38.28 -17.33 28.54
N CYS A 5 37.87 -16.67 29.61
CA CYS A 5 37.23 -15.37 29.54
C CYS A 5 38.30 -14.38 29.08
N VAL A 6 38.41 -14.17 27.78
CA VAL A 6 39.18 -13.06 27.23
C VAL A 6 38.38 -11.80 27.55
N GLU A 7 38.83 -11.05 28.55
CA GLU A 7 38.39 -9.68 28.83
C GLU A 7 38.32 -8.90 27.50
N PRO A 8 37.18 -8.27 27.16
CA PRO A 8 37.03 -7.54 25.91
C PRO A 8 37.97 -6.32 25.93
N LYS A 9 39.10 -6.41 25.23
CA LYS A 9 40.11 -5.34 25.20
C LYS A 9 39.69 -4.06 24.45
N ASN A 10 38.47 -3.95 23.91
CA ASN A 10 38.05 -2.81 23.08
C ASN A 10 36.69 -2.19 23.52
N ASP A 11 36.63 -1.65 24.73
CA ASP A 11 35.47 -0.89 25.22
C ASP A 11 35.11 0.31 24.31
N GLU A 12 36.10 0.89 23.63
CA GLU A 12 35.90 2.04 22.74
C GLU A 12 35.06 1.70 21.49
N GLU A 13 35.27 0.53 20.88
CA GLU A 13 34.52 0.11 19.70
C GLU A 13 33.05 -0.19 20.03
N LEU A 14 32.82 -0.77 21.21
CA LEU A 14 31.46 -1.03 21.71
C LEU A 14 30.71 0.29 22.01
N LEU A 15 31.38 1.27 22.63
CA LEU A 15 30.83 2.61 22.82
C LEU A 15 30.50 3.30 21.49
N LYS A 16 31.34 3.12 20.47
CA LYS A 16 31.10 3.64 19.12
C LYS A 16 29.90 2.96 18.45
N ALA A 17 29.75 1.64 18.60
CA ALA A 17 28.59 0.89 18.12
C ALA A 17 27.29 1.31 18.83
N LEU A 18 27.35 1.58 20.14
CA LEU A 18 26.23 2.10 20.91
C LEU A 18 25.78 3.48 20.41
N LYS A 19 26.73 4.42 20.24
CA LYS A 19 26.46 5.75 19.68
C LYS A 19 25.82 5.67 18.29
N ARG A 20 26.33 4.79 17.41
CA ARG A 20 25.78 4.55 16.06
C ARG A 20 24.38 3.94 16.10
N SER A 21 24.12 3.03 17.02
CA SER A 21 22.81 2.40 17.16
C SER A 21 21.76 3.41 17.59
N PHE A 22 22.14 4.28 18.54
CA PHE A 22 21.27 5.36 19.00
C PHE A 22 20.95 6.36 17.88
N SER A 23 21.97 6.81 17.13
CA SER A 23 21.76 7.78 16.04
C SER A 23 20.98 7.21 14.86
N SER A 24 21.21 5.94 14.50
CA SER A 24 20.51 5.27 13.39
C SER A 24 19.17 4.63 13.76
N ARG A 25 18.79 4.65 15.04
CA ARG A 25 17.63 3.91 15.60
C ARG A 25 17.59 2.45 15.17
N SER A 26 18.77 1.82 15.07
CA SER A 26 18.92 0.44 14.63
C SER A 26 19.86 -0.30 15.59
N PHE A 27 19.50 -1.52 15.98
CA PHE A 27 20.35 -2.36 16.83
C PHE A 27 21.51 -3.02 16.06
N LEU A 28 21.48 -2.93 14.73
CA LEU A 28 22.42 -3.62 13.85
C LEU A 28 23.90 -3.31 14.14
N PRO A 29 24.32 -2.08 14.50
CA PRO A 29 25.71 -1.81 14.85
C PRO A 29 26.20 -2.59 16.08
N LEU A 30 25.36 -2.77 17.11
CA LEU A 30 25.70 -3.56 18.30
C LEU A 30 25.79 -5.04 17.97
N LEU A 31 24.83 -5.57 17.20
CA LEU A 31 24.83 -6.97 16.78
C LEU A 31 26.08 -7.34 15.96
N LYS A 32 26.56 -6.42 15.13
CA LYS A 32 27.81 -6.61 14.37
C LYS A 32 29.03 -6.73 15.28
N GLU A 33 29.09 -5.93 16.34
CA GLU A 33 30.21 -6.00 17.29
C GLU A 33 30.16 -7.29 18.10
N GLU A 34 28.97 -7.70 18.56
CA GLU A 34 28.79 -8.98 19.24
C GLU A 34 29.24 -10.16 18.36
N LEU A 35 28.82 -10.16 17.09
CA LEU A 35 29.20 -11.20 16.14
C LEU A 35 30.71 -11.24 15.90
N LYS A 36 31.36 -10.07 15.75
CA LYS A 36 32.81 -9.96 15.61
C LYS A 36 33.52 -10.56 16.82
N CYS A 37 33.11 -10.22 18.04
CA CYS A 37 33.67 -10.78 19.27
C CYS A 37 33.49 -12.31 19.33
N LYS A 38 32.31 -12.82 18.99
CA LYS A 38 32.05 -14.28 18.96
C LYS A 38 32.97 -15.01 18.00
N ILE A 39 33.15 -14.48 16.79
CA ILE A 39 34.06 -15.08 15.81
C ILE A 39 35.50 -15.01 16.35
N GLN A 40 35.91 -13.87 16.90
CA GLN A 40 37.25 -13.67 17.43
C GLN A 40 37.58 -14.64 18.58
N CYS A 41 36.67 -14.81 19.53
CA CYS A 41 36.83 -15.77 20.63
C CYS A 41 36.96 -17.20 20.12
N ARG A 42 36.16 -17.58 19.12
CA ARG A 42 36.23 -18.91 18.51
C ARG A 42 37.59 -19.16 17.88
N ARG A 43 38.09 -18.22 17.07
CA ARG A 43 39.40 -18.33 16.41
C ARG A 43 40.53 -18.50 17.42
N LEU A 44 40.56 -17.67 18.45
CA LEU A 44 41.57 -17.77 19.52
C LEU A 44 41.48 -19.10 20.27
N SER A 45 40.27 -19.63 20.50
CA SER A 45 40.08 -20.94 21.14
C SER A 45 40.55 -22.11 20.28
N GLU A 46 40.55 -21.93 18.95
CA GLU A 46 41.06 -22.88 17.97
C GLU A 46 42.58 -22.71 17.73
N GLY A 47 43.22 -21.76 18.42
CA GLY A 47 44.65 -21.46 18.31
C GLY A 47 45.02 -20.57 17.11
N GLU A 48 44.02 -19.99 16.44
CA GLU A 48 44.24 -19.06 15.34
C GLU A 48 44.50 -17.62 15.83
N ASP A 49 45.19 -16.85 15.01
CA ASP A 49 45.49 -15.44 15.28
C ASP A 49 44.26 -14.51 15.22
N GLU A 50 44.44 -13.29 15.74
CA GLU A 50 43.45 -12.24 15.67
C GLU A 50 43.05 -11.87 14.23
N MET A 51 41.74 -11.73 13.99
CA MET A 51 41.21 -11.43 12.67
C MET A 51 41.58 -10.02 12.23
N LYS A 52 42.48 -9.93 11.26
CA LYS A 52 42.84 -8.67 10.59
C LYS A 52 42.13 -8.57 9.25
N VAL A 53 41.18 -7.64 9.14
CA VAL A 53 40.51 -7.34 7.85
C VAL A 53 41.33 -6.29 7.11
N GLN A 54 41.95 -6.69 6.00
CA GLN A 54 42.59 -5.76 5.09
C GLN A 54 41.58 -5.35 4.01
N PHE A 55 41.15 -4.09 4.04
CA PHE A 55 40.36 -3.53 2.95
C PHE A 55 41.29 -3.15 1.81
N GLN A 56 41.32 -3.97 0.76
CA GLN A 56 42.01 -3.59 -0.47
C GLN A 56 41.25 -2.45 -1.14
N GLU A 57 41.97 -1.40 -1.53
CA GLU A 57 41.40 -0.35 -2.37
C GLU A 57 40.89 -0.96 -3.68
N LYS A 58 39.70 -0.54 -4.10
CA LYS A 58 39.12 -1.02 -5.35
C LYS A 58 40.01 -0.56 -6.49
N LYS A 59 40.58 -1.51 -7.23
CA LYS A 59 41.29 -1.22 -8.48
C LYS A 59 40.30 -0.62 -9.47
N GLU A 60 40.56 0.61 -9.90
CA GLU A 60 39.82 1.22 -11.01
C GLU A 60 40.33 0.62 -12.32
N TYR A 61 39.50 -0.18 -12.96
CA TYR A 61 39.78 -0.70 -14.29
C TYR A 61 39.16 0.24 -15.33
N GLN A 62 39.94 0.60 -16.35
CA GLN A 62 39.40 1.27 -17.53
C GLN A 62 38.55 0.26 -18.31
N LEU A 63 37.34 0.69 -18.70
CA LEU A 63 36.45 -0.15 -19.48
C LEU A 63 37.02 -0.35 -20.88
N SER A 64 36.93 -1.58 -21.39
CA SER A 64 37.21 -1.86 -22.81
C SER A 64 36.17 -1.18 -23.70
N GLU A 65 36.52 -0.88 -24.95
CA GLU A 65 35.61 -0.30 -25.95
C GLU A 65 34.32 -1.12 -26.09
N GLU A 66 34.41 -2.45 -26.03
CA GLU A 66 33.23 -3.33 -26.08
C GLU A 66 32.29 -3.13 -24.89
N GLU A 67 32.85 -2.92 -23.69
CA GLU A 67 32.09 -2.70 -22.47
C GLU A 67 31.42 -1.34 -22.47
N ILE A 68 32.09 -0.32 -23.01
CA ILE A 68 31.53 1.01 -23.23
C ILE A 68 30.31 0.91 -24.16
N GLN A 69 30.44 0.23 -25.31
CA GLN A 69 29.33 0.05 -26.24
C GLN A 69 28.16 -0.75 -25.65
N LYS A 70 28.44 -1.79 -24.84
CA LYS A 70 27.39 -2.53 -24.11
C LYS A 70 26.66 -1.63 -23.12
N ARG A 71 27.41 -0.80 -22.39
CA ARG A 71 26.86 0.18 -21.43
C ARG A 71 25.95 1.18 -22.13
N GLU A 72 26.39 1.77 -23.24
CA GLU A 72 25.60 2.73 -24.01
C GLU A 72 24.31 2.13 -24.55
N ARG A 73 24.38 0.91 -25.11
CA ARG A 73 23.20 0.16 -25.56
C ARG A 73 22.20 -0.04 -24.42
N ARG A 74 22.69 -0.42 -23.23
CA ARG A 74 21.85 -0.62 -22.04
C ARG A 74 21.21 0.68 -21.57
N ILE A 75 21.94 1.80 -21.59
CA ILE A 75 21.41 3.12 -21.24
C ILE A 75 20.30 3.52 -22.20
N LEU A 76 20.52 3.37 -23.51
CA LEU A 76 19.54 3.71 -24.53
C LEU A 76 18.28 2.83 -24.41
N GLN A 77 18.45 1.54 -24.19
CA GLN A 77 17.34 0.61 -23.98
C GLN A 77 16.56 0.96 -22.71
N ASN A 78 17.23 1.24 -21.60
CA ASN A 78 16.58 1.65 -20.36
C ASN A 78 15.80 2.96 -20.56
N ARG A 79 16.40 3.95 -21.25
CA ARG A 79 15.73 5.20 -21.61
C ARG A 79 14.46 4.96 -22.42
N ARG A 80 14.51 4.10 -23.44
CA ARG A 80 13.33 3.73 -24.24
C ARG A 80 12.25 3.05 -23.39
N SER A 81 12.65 2.08 -22.56
CA SER A 81 11.73 1.37 -21.65
C SER A 81 11.09 2.30 -20.62
N ALA A 82 11.86 3.22 -20.04
CA ALA A 82 11.36 4.21 -19.09
C ALA A 82 10.34 5.15 -19.76
N ASN A 83 10.63 5.64 -20.96
CA ASN A 83 9.70 6.47 -21.72
C ASN A 83 8.41 5.69 -22.04
N LYS A 84 8.53 4.44 -22.51
CA LYS A 84 7.37 3.57 -22.78
C LYS A 84 6.52 3.37 -21.54
N ARG A 85 7.13 3.14 -20.37
CA ARG A 85 6.43 3.03 -19.09
C ARG A 85 5.68 4.31 -18.75
N LYS A 86 6.33 5.48 -18.86
CA LYS A 86 5.70 6.78 -18.58
C LYS A 86 4.49 7.03 -19.47
N VAL A 87 4.60 6.76 -20.77
CA VAL A 87 3.48 6.90 -21.71
C VAL A 87 2.32 5.97 -21.34
N LYS A 88 2.60 4.68 -21.07
CA LYS A 88 1.57 3.73 -20.64
C LYS A 88 0.88 4.15 -19.34
N GLN A 89 1.65 4.66 -18.38
CA GLN A 89 1.10 5.15 -17.12
C GLN A 89 0.15 6.32 -17.37
N LYS A 90 0.57 7.30 -18.19
CA LYS A 90 -0.27 8.45 -18.54
C LYS A 90 -1.57 8.03 -19.24
N GLN A 91 -1.48 7.10 -20.19
CA GLN A 91 -2.67 6.55 -20.87
C GLN A 91 -3.64 5.89 -19.89
N TYR A 92 -3.12 5.07 -18.98
CA TYR A 92 -3.93 4.42 -17.96
C TYR A 92 -4.60 5.43 -17.01
N GLU A 93 -3.88 6.49 -16.62
CA GLU A 93 -4.45 7.58 -15.82
C GLU A 93 -5.57 8.32 -16.58
N GLU A 94 -5.36 8.62 -17.86
CA GLU A 94 -6.37 9.24 -18.73
C GLU A 94 -7.62 8.37 -18.88
N GLU A 95 -7.45 7.06 -19.08
CA GLU A 95 -8.54 6.08 -19.14
C GLU A 95 -9.33 6.02 -17.81
N LEU A 96 -8.63 6.02 -16.69
CA LEU A 96 -9.25 5.98 -15.37
C LEU A 96 -10.08 7.24 -15.11
N LEU A 97 -9.54 8.42 -15.45
CA LEU A 97 -10.27 9.69 -15.36
C LEU A 97 -11.50 9.71 -16.27
N ALA A 98 -11.40 9.19 -17.49
CA ALA A 98 -12.55 9.07 -18.38
C ALA A 98 -13.63 8.14 -17.80
N ARG A 99 -13.23 7.05 -17.15
CA ARG A 99 -14.15 6.13 -16.48
C ARG A 99 -14.82 6.76 -15.26
N ILE A 100 -14.08 7.49 -14.43
CA ILE A 100 -14.63 8.24 -13.29
C ILE A 100 -15.72 9.19 -13.79
N ARG A 101 -15.41 10.04 -14.78
CA ARG A 101 -16.40 10.99 -15.35
C ARG A 101 -17.65 10.29 -15.88
N ARG A 102 -17.49 9.14 -16.54
CA ARG A 102 -18.64 8.35 -17.04
C ARG A 102 -19.52 7.88 -15.88
N LEU A 103 -18.92 7.31 -14.83
CA LEU A 103 -19.64 6.80 -13.67
C LEU A 103 -20.34 7.92 -12.90
N GLU A 104 -19.69 9.08 -12.73
CA GLU A 104 -20.30 10.25 -12.11
C GLU A 104 -21.55 10.71 -12.88
N ASN A 105 -21.47 10.77 -14.21
CA ASN A 105 -22.62 11.10 -15.05
C ASN A 105 -23.75 10.07 -14.95
N GLU A 106 -23.43 8.78 -14.88
CA GLU A 106 -24.43 7.72 -14.70
C GLU A 106 -25.10 7.78 -13.33
N VAL A 107 -24.34 8.04 -12.26
CA VAL A 107 -24.87 8.24 -10.91
C VAL A 107 -25.82 9.44 -10.91
N HIS A 108 -25.38 10.58 -11.47
CA HIS A 108 -26.20 11.78 -11.55
C HIS A 108 -27.52 11.52 -12.29
N ARG A 109 -27.46 10.83 -13.44
CA ARG A 109 -28.67 10.47 -14.22
C ARG A 109 -29.63 9.61 -13.39
N LYS A 110 -29.11 8.58 -12.70
CA LYS A 110 -29.93 7.70 -11.85
C LYS A 110 -30.53 8.43 -10.66
N GLU A 111 -29.83 9.40 -10.08
CA GLU A 111 -30.37 10.22 -8.99
C GLU A 111 -31.52 11.11 -9.45
N VAL A 112 -31.41 11.72 -10.64
CA VAL A 112 -32.49 12.51 -11.24
C VAL A 112 -33.72 11.63 -11.47
N GLU A 113 -33.53 10.44 -12.04
CA GLU A 113 -34.61 9.48 -12.29
C GLU A 113 -35.25 9.00 -10.98
N LYS A 114 -34.45 8.68 -9.96
CA LYS A 114 -34.94 8.31 -8.62
C LYS A 114 -35.81 9.41 -8.02
N LYS A 115 -35.40 10.67 -8.13
CA LYS A 115 -36.20 11.82 -7.63
C LYS A 115 -37.51 11.95 -8.40
N LYS A 116 -37.48 11.78 -9.72
CA LYS A 116 -38.69 11.82 -10.56
C LYS A 116 -39.69 10.73 -10.16
N LEU A 117 -39.23 9.48 -10.06
CA LEU A 117 -40.08 8.35 -9.66
C LEU A 117 -40.61 8.50 -8.23
N ALA A 118 -39.80 9.03 -7.30
CA ALA A 118 -40.26 9.32 -5.94
C ALA A 118 -41.37 10.38 -5.93
N HIS A 119 -41.25 11.42 -6.76
CA HIS A 119 -42.29 12.43 -6.90
C HIS A 119 -43.57 11.84 -7.50
N GLU A 120 -43.48 11.07 -8.59
CA GLU A 120 -44.62 10.39 -9.22
C GLU A 120 -45.31 9.44 -8.22
N LYS A 121 -44.54 8.66 -7.46
CA LYS A 121 -45.05 7.81 -6.38
C LYS A 121 -45.83 8.63 -5.35
N ASN A 122 -45.27 9.74 -4.88
CA ASN A 122 -45.94 10.59 -3.88
C ASN A 122 -47.25 11.18 -4.40
N VAL A 123 -47.29 11.62 -5.67
CA VAL A 123 -48.51 12.11 -6.32
C VAL A 123 -49.56 11.02 -6.40
N LEU A 124 -49.19 9.81 -6.84
CA LEU A 124 -50.11 8.68 -6.91
C LEU A 124 -50.62 8.27 -5.52
N CYS A 125 -49.75 8.24 -4.51
CA CYS A 125 -50.16 7.98 -3.12
C CYS A 125 -51.16 9.02 -2.62
N LEU A 126 -50.96 10.31 -2.92
CA LEU A 126 -51.90 11.37 -2.56
C LEU A 126 -53.27 11.16 -3.23
N ILE A 127 -53.27 10.84 -4.53
CA ILE A 127 -54.51 10.56 -5.29
C ILE A 127 -55.24 9.38 -4.65
N ILE A 128 -54.54 8.26 -4.39
CA ILE A 128 -55.14 7.07 -3.77
C ILE A 128 -55.70 7.38 -2.39
N SER A 129 -54.94 8.06 -1.52
CA SER A 129 -55.42 8.44 -0.19
C SER A 129 -56.67 9.34 -0.25
N ASN A 130 -56.75 10.25 -1.23
CA ASN A 130 -57.93 11.08 -1.42
C ASN A 130 -59.16 10.29 -1.91
N HIS A 131 -58.96 9.19 -2.63
CA HIS A 131 -60.04 8.28 -3.04
C HIS A 131 -60.48 7.37 -1.89
N ASP A 132 -59.55 6.85 -1.09
CA ASP A 132 -59.85 6.03 0.10
C ASP A 132 -60.66 6.84 1.13
N CYS A 133 -60.32 8.12 1.37
CA CYS A 133 -61.10 9.01 2.24
C CYS A 133 -62.50 9.37 1.73
N ARG A 134 -62.82 9.11 0.44
CA ARG A 134 -64.15 9.35 -0.13
C ARG A 134 -65.05 8.12 -0.15
N GLN A 135 -64.50 6.92 0.03
CA GLN A 135 -65.28 5.67 0.05
C GLN A 135 -65.83 5.32 1.45
N ASP A 136 -65.30 5.92 2.51
CA ASP A 136 -65.79 5.73 3.90
C ASP A 136 -67.16 6.37 4.19
N MET A 137 -67.77 7.06 3.21
CA MET A 137 -69.15 7.57 3.34
C MET A 137 -70.21 6.69 2.68
N ASN A 138 -69.88 5.53 2.11
CA ASN A 138 -70.88 4.69 1.42
C ASN A 138 -70.65 3.16 1.40
N LEU A 139 -69.92 2.58 2.35
CA LEU A 139 -69.91 1.12 2.51
C LEU A 139 -70.06 0.71 3.98
N GLY A 140 -71.12 -0.06 4.24
CA GLY A 140 -71.32 -0.81 5.47
C GLY A 140 -70.17 -1.79 5.76
N PRO A 141 -70.23 -2.51 6.88
CA PRO A 141 -69.08 -3.21 7.45
C PRO A 141 -68.71 -4.43 6.62
N SER A 142 -67.78 -4.29 5.66
CA SER A 142 -67.14 -5.43 5.02
C SER A 142 -65.83 -5.03 4.36
N SER A 143 -64.76 -5.72 4.76
CA SER A 143 -63.45 -5.82 4.08
C SER A 143 -62.30 -4.86 4.44
N GLY A 144 -62.09 -4.61 5.73
CA GLY A 144 -60.76 -4.16 6.21
C GLY A 144 -59.72 -5.28 6.13
N LYS A 145 -58.89 -5.34 5.07
CA LYS A 145 -57.70 -6.22 5.08
C LYS A 145 -56.52 -5.86 4.17
N LEU A 146 -56.56 -4.79 3.36
CA LEU A 146 -55.52 -4.56 2.34
C LEU A 146 -54.47 -3.48 2.65
N VAL A 147 -54.71 -2.59 3.61
CA VAL A 147 -53.82 -1.43 3.86
C VAL A 147 -52.60 -1.76 4.73
N SER A 148 -52.54 -2.94 5.38
CA SER A 148 -51.47 -3.30 6.30
C SER A 148 -50.15 -3.75 5.66
N LEU A 149 -50.11 -4.04 4.35
CA LEU A 149 -48.90 -4.58 3.70
C LEU A 149 -47.90 -3.53 3.18
N LEU A 150 -48.28 -2.26 3.03
CA LEU A 150 -47.41 -1.25 2.41
C LEU A 150 -46.42 -0.57 3.37
N LYS A 151 -46.45 -0.89 4.68
CA LYS A 151 -45.56 -0.29 5.69
C LYS A 151 -44.28 -1.11 5.98
N GLN A 152 -44.06 -2.25 5.32
CA GLN A 152 -42.96 -3.17 5.67
C GLN A 152 -41.76 -3.20 4.72
N THR A 153 -41.62 -2.27 3.77
CA THR A 153 -40.44 -2.23 2.89
C THR A 153 -39.79 -0.85 2.84
N SER A 154 -39.08 -0.52 3.92
CA SER A 154 -37.97 0.44 3.91
C SER A 154 -36.71 -0.27 4.40
N PRO A 155 -35.67 -0.42 3.57
CA PRO A 155 -34.30 -0.64 4.05
C PRO A 155 -33.69 0.65 4.60
#